data_AF-A0A1B6L0T1-F1
#
_entry.id   AF-A0A1B6L0T1-F1
#
_cell.length_a   1.000
_cell.length_b   1.000
_cell.length_c   1.000
_cell.angle_alpha   90.00
_cell.angle_beta   90.00
_cell.angle_gamma   90.00
#
_symmetry.space_group_name_H-M   'P 1'
#
loop_
_entity.id
_entity.type
_entity.pdbx_description
1 polymer ?
#
loop_
_entity_poly.entity_id
_entity_poly.type
_entity_poly.pdbx_seq_one_letter_code
_entity_poly.pdbx_strand_id
1 'polypeptide(L)'
;MMSGPGQNSRSGGNVRNYQRNMLSRFAADYARRRAQDNTNPAEVSSSPPINVELTELYARDNAKSHHTDRFELVVDNPPTSVLRRGQAFFFAVRFDRPFDIHQDLVRFVFDFGPNPTVTKGTRNLIQLSDKRDLTLDKGRWDVRLHHQDSNT
;
A
#
# COMPACT_ATOMS: atom_id res chain seq x y z
N MET A 1 -46.34 -8.32 -60.37
CA MET A 1 -44.87 -8.38 -60.27
C MET A 1 -44.46 -7.76 -58.94
N MET A 2 -43.49 -8.39 -58.27
CA MET A 2 -43.15 -8.29 -56.85
C MET A 2 -42.53 -6.93 -56.46
N SER A 3 -42.82 -6.45 -55.24
CA SER A 3 -41.87 -5.70 -54.40
C SER A 3 -42.43 -5.52 -52.99
N GLY A 4 -41.78 -6.10 -51.98
CA GLY A 4 -41.96 -5.78 -50.57
C GLY A 4 -40.59 -5.49 -49.95
N PRO A 5 -40.41 -4.41 -49.17
CA PRO A 5 -39.13 -4.11 -48.53
C PRO A 5 -38.99 -4.94 -47.24
N GLY A 6 -37.92 -5.71 -47.15
CA GLY A 6 -37.48 -6.28 -45.87
C GLY A 6 -36.88 -5.18 -44.99
N GLN A 7 -37.60 -4.78 -43.94
CA GLN A 7 -37.01 -4.00 -42.85
C GLN A 7 -36.39 -4.96 -41.83
N ASN A 8 -35.09 -4.79 -41.64
CA ASN A 8 -34.21 -5.60 -40.82
C ASN A 8 -34.07 -4.92 -39.44
N SER A 9 -34.89 -5.31 -38.46
CA SER A 9 -34.85 -4.75 -37.10
C SER A 9 -34.02 -5.63 -36.16
N ARG A 10 -32.73 -5.33 -36.08
CA ARG A 10 -31.73 -6.05 -35.27
C ARG A 10 -31.91 -5.81 -33.76
N SER A 11 -32.08 -6.92 -33.03
CA SER A 11 -31.61 -7.25 -31.67
C SER A 11 -30.89 -6.13 -30.86
N GLY A 12 -31.63 -5.16 -30.33
CA GLY A 12 -31.10 -4.10 -29.45
C GLY A 12 -31.69 -4.05 -28.03
N GLY A 13 -32.79 -4.78 -27.77
CA GLY A 13 -33.52 -4.72 -26.49
C GLY A 13 -32.91 -5.56 -25.37
N ASN A 14 -32.32 -6.72 -25.69
CA ASN A 14 -31.85 -7.68 -24.69
C ASN A 14 -30.61 -7.21 -23.93
N VAL A 15 -29.69 -6.51 -24.60
CA VAL A 15 -28.44 -6.04 -23.99
C VAL A 15 -28.69 -4.89 -23.00
N ARG A 16 -29.58 -3.94 -23.35
CA ARG A 16 -29.95 -2.83 -22.46
C ARG A 16 -30.64 -3.31 -21.18
N ASN A 17 -31.53 -4.30 -21.31
CA ASN A 17 -32.21 -4.89 -20.16
C ASN A 17 -31.25 -5.69 -19.27
N TYR A 18 -30.30 -6.42 -19.87
CA TYR A 18 -29.24 -7.12 -19.14
C TYR A 18 -28.34 -6.15 -18.38
N GLN A 19 -27.86 -5.08 -19.04
CA GLN A 19 -27.04 -4.05 -18.42
C GLN A 19 -27.77 -3.34 -17.28
N ARG A 20 -29.05 -3.00 -17.46
CA ARG A 20 -29.87 -2.36 -16.41
C ARG A 20 -30.06 -3.26 -15.20
N ASN A 21 -30.35 -4.54 -15.41
CA ASN A 21 -30.49 -5.52 -14.33
C ASN A 21 -29.16 -5.77 -13.61
N MET A 22 -28.06 -5.82 -14.36
CA MET A 22 -26.72 -5.99 -13.82
C MET A 22 -26.33 -4.80 -12.92
N LEU A 23 -26.51 -3.56 -13.39
CA LEU A 23 -26.25 -2.35 -12.61
C LEU A 23 -27.10 -2.26 -11.33
N SER A 24 -28.38 -2.64 -11.41
CA SER A 24 -29.27 -2.64 -10.25
C SER A 24 -28.82 -3.64 -9.18
N ARG A 25 -28.40 -4.84 -9.58
CA ARG A 25 -27.86 -5.85 -8.63
C ARG A 25 -26.58 -5.35 -7.97
N PHE A 26 -25.65 -4.78 -8.74
CA PHE A 26 -24.43 -4.20 -8.19
C PHE A 26 -24.69 -3.04 -7.23
N ALA A 27 -25.63 -2.14 -7.56
CA ALA A 27 -26.00 -1.04 -6.69
C ALA A 27 -26.60 -1.55 -5.36
N ALA A 28 -27.47 -2.57 -5.43
CA ALA A 28 -28.06 -3.19 -4.24
C ALA A 28 -27.04 -3.96 -3.38
N ASP A 29 -26.08 -4.64 -4.02
CA ASP A 29 -24.99 -5.33 -3.31
C ASP A 29 -24.03 -4.33 -2.66
N TYR A 30 -23.71 -3.22 -3.34
CA TYR A 30 -22.88 -2.15 -2.78
C TYR A 30 -23.56 -1.49 -1.57
N ALA A 31 -24.86 -1.19 -1.67
CA ALA A 31 -25.63 -0.61 -0.57
C ALA A 31 -25.71 -1.57 0.65
N ARG A 32 -25.89 -2.87 0.41
CA ARG A 32 -25.90 -3.88 1.48
C ARG A 32 -24.55 -3.98 2.20
N ARG A 33 -23.43 -4.00 1.45
CA ARG A 33 -22.08 -4.01 2.05
C ARG A 33 -21.81 -2.77 2.89
N ARG A 34 -22.15 -1.58 2.37
CA ARG A 34 -22.00 -0.33 3.11
C ARG A 34 -22.83 -0.31 4.40
N ALA A 35 -24.03 -0.87 4.38
CA ALA A 35 -24.86 -0.99 5.58
C ALA A 35 -24.28 -2.00 6.59
N GLN A 36 -23.68 -3.09 6.11
CA GLN A 36 -22.95 -4.06 6.93
C GLN A 36 -21.70 -3.45 7.57
N ASP A 37 -20.89 -2.73 6.80
CA ASP A 37 -19.71 -2.03 7.32
C ASP A 37 -20.09 -0.96 8.38
N ASN A 38 -21.29 -0.39 8.28
CA ASN A 38 -21.78 0.63 9.22
C ASN A 38 -22.45 0.05 10.48
N THR A 39 -22.75 -1.26 10.51
CA THR A 39 -23.39 -1.92 11.68
C THR A 39 -22.39 -2.51 12.66
N ASN A 40 -21.15 -2.76 12.22
CA ASN A 40 -20.00 -2.94 13.08
C ASN A 40 -19.10 -1.71 12.92
N PRO A 41 -19.38 -0.57 13.58
CA PRO A 41 -18.37 0.47 13.68
C PRO A 41 -17.14 -0.19 14.28
N ALA A 42 -16.04 -0.24 13.51
CA ALA A 42 -14.76 -0.70 14.03
C ALA A 42 -14.54 0.01 15.37
N GLU A 43 -14.31 -0.75 16.44
CA GLU A 43 -14.05 -0.17 17.76
C GLU A 43 -12.95 0.87 17.58
N VAL A 44 -13.33 2.15 17.63
CA VAL A 44 -12.37 3.24 17.48
C VAL A 44 -11.59 3.20 18.78
N SER A 45 -10.38 2.64 18.71
CA SER A 45 -9.40 2.71 19.79
C SER A 45 -9.44 4.13 20.35
N SER A 46 -9.80 4.27 21.63
CA SER A 46 -9.91 5.56 22.29
C SER A 46 -8.57 6.28 22.43
N SER A 47 -7.46 5.58 22.19
CA SER A 47 -6.13 6.17 22.13
C SER A 47 -5.92 6.95 20.83
N PRO A 48 -5.31 8.16 20.92
CA PRO A 48 -4.96 8.93 19.74
C PRO A 48 -3.97 8.16 18.84
N PRO A 49 -3.99 8.40 17.53
CA PRO A 49 -3.00 7.86 16.60
C PRO A 49 -1.58 8.19 17.04
N ILE A 50 -0.66 7.23 16.86
CA ILE A 50 0.76 7.44 17.09
C ILE A 50 1.35 8.42 16.06
N ASN A 51 2.24 9.32 16.49
CA ASN A 51 2.91 10.27 15.60
C ASN A 51 4.39 9.94 15.43
N VAL A 52 4.91 10.17 14.22
CA VAL A 52 6.34 10.00 13.92
C VAL A 52 7.09 11.27 14.30
N GLU A 53 8.11 11.13 15.15
CA GLU A 53 9.03 12.22 15.50
C GLU A 53 10.28 12.24 14.63
N LEU A 54 10.85 11.06 14.38
CA LEU A 54 12.15 10.92 13.69
C LEU A 54 12.16 9.66 12.84
N THR A 55 12.91 9.72 11.75
CA THR A 55 13.25 8.56 10.93
C THR A 55 14.74 8.55 10.65
N GLU A 56 15.37 7.38 10.67
CA GLU A 56 16.78 7.18 10.35
C GLU A 56 16.92 6.02 9.37
N LEU A 57 17.65 6.24 8.27
CA LEU A 57 17.86 5.24 7.22
C LEU A 57 19.23 4.55 7.33
N TYR A 58 20.01 4.83 8.37
CA TYR A 58 21.33 4.25 8.62
C TYR A 58 22.22 4.29 7.38
N ALA A 59 22.24 5.42 6.69
CA ALA A 59 22.77 5.55 5.32
C ALA A 59 24.16 4.92 5.16
N ARG A 60 25.08 5.21 6.09
CA ARG A 60 26.47 4.72 6.04
C ARG A 60 26.60 3.22 6.32
N ASP A 61 25.82 2.68 7.25
CA ASP A 61 25.90 1.26 7.60
C ASP A 61 25.21 0.37 6.56
N ASN A 62 24.03 0.80 6.09
CA ASN A 62 23.39 0.15 4.95
C ASN A 62 24.31 0.19 3.73
N ALA A 63 24.99 1.31 3.46
CA ALA A 63 25.85 1.42 2.29
C ALA A 63 27.02 0.43 2.27
N LYS A 64 27.61 0.10 3.44
CA LYS A 64 28.63 -0.96 3.54
C LYS A 64 28.08 -2.30 3.06
N SER A 65 26.91 -2.69 3.58
CA SER A 65 26.25 -3.95 3.23
C SER A 65 25.78 -3.99 1.77
N HIS A 66 25.34 -2.85 1.23
CA HIS A 66 24.86 -2.71 -0.14
C HIS A 66 25.98 -2.41 -1.15
N HIS A 67 27.25 -2.32 -0.72
CA HIS A 67 28.38 -1.96 -1.58
C HIS A 67 28.13 -0.66 -2.36
N THR A 68 27.71 0.37 -1.62
CA THR A 68 27.41 1.74 -2.08
C THR A 68 28.11 2.78 -1.21
N ASP A 69 29.03 2.37 -0.34
CA ASP A 69 29.79 3.20 0.58
C ASP A 69 30.72 4.22 -0.10
N ARG A 70 31.05 3.99 -1.38
CA ARG A 70 31.91 4.86 -2.19
C ARG A 70 31.19 6.02 -2.87
N PHE A 71 29.86 6.07 -2.82
CA PHE A 71 29.13 7.21 -3.36
C PHE A 71 29.34 8.43 -2.45
N GLU A 72 29.73 9.56 -3.03
CA GLU A 72 29.94 10.82 -2.29
C GLU A 72 28.69 11.20 -1.46
N LEU A 73 27.51 10.95 -2.02
CA LEU A 73 26.21 11.13 -1.35
C LEU A 73 26.10 10.45 0.02
N VAL A 74 26.73 9.28 0.20
CA VAL A 74 26.72 8.54 1.48
C VAL A 74 27.68 9.16 2.50
N VAL A 75 28.76 9.79 2.01
CA VAL A 75 29.80 10.40 2.84
C VAL A 75 29.43 11.83 3.25
N ASP A 76 28.56 12.50 2.48
CA ASP A 76 28.09 13.86 2.69
C ASP A 76 27.42 14.06 4.07
N ASN A 77 27.15 15.33 4.43
CA ASN A 77 26.51 15.71 5.68
C ASN A 77 25.34 16.68 5.45
N PRO A 78 24.07 16.22 5.59
CA PRO A 78 23.67 14.90 6.06
C PRO A 78 23.86 13.80 4.98
N PRO A 79 24.10 12.54 5.39
CA PRO A 79 24.32 11.46 4.44
C PRO A 79 23.02 11.06 3.74
N THR A 80 23.10 10.85 2.43
CA THR A 80 21.98 10.36 1.61
C THR A 80 22.11 8.85 1.40
N SER A 81 21.02 8.12 1.67
CA SER A 81 21.00 6.66 1.50
C SER A 81 21.05 6.25 0.04
N VAL A 82 22.00 5.38 -0.31
CA VAL A 82 22.10 4.73 -1.62
C VAL A 82 21.99 3.22 -1.42
N LEU A 83 20.91 2.62 -1.91
CA LEU A 83 20.57 1.21 -1.66
C LEU A 83 20.48 0.42 -2.96
N ARG A 84 20.70 -0.89 -2.88
CA ARG A 84 20.50 -1.83 -4.00
C ARG A 84 19.19 -2.60 -3.83
N ARG A 85 18.43 -2.71 -4.92
CA ARG A 85 17.17 -3.50 -4.96
C ARG A 85 17.42 -4.98 -4.65
N GLY A 86 16.41 -5.65 -4.10
CA GLY A 86 16.46 -7.09 -3.83
C GLY A 86 17.33 -7.50 -2.63
N GLN A 87 17.84 -6.51 -1.89
CA GLN A 87 18.63 -6.70 -0.69
C GLN A 87 17.95 -5.95 0.47
N ALA A 88 17.87 -6.60 1.62
CA ALA A 88 17.29 -6.00 2.83
C ALA A 88 18.20 -4.90 3.38
N PHE A 89 17.59 -3.86 3.94
CA PHE A 89 18.24 -2.75 4.64
C PHE A 89 17.49 -2.46 5.94
N PHE A 90 18.14 -1.75 6.85
CA PHE A 90 17.54 -1.35 8.13
C PHE A 90 17.16 0.13 8.12
N PHE A 91 16.11 0.47 8.84
CA PHE A 91 15.76 1.84 9.17
C PHE A 91 15.04 1.86 10.53
N ALA A 92 15.02 3.01 11.17
CA ALA A 92 14.33 3.21 12.44
C ALA A 92 13.31 4.33 12.34
N VAL A 93 12.27 4.23 13.16
CA VAL A 93 11.21 5.22 13.29
C VAL A 93 11.01 5.47 14.77
N ARG A 94 11.25 6.71 15.21
CA ARG A 94 10.91 7.12 16.58
C ARG A 94 9.54 7.74 16.60
N PHE A 95 8.72 7.31 17.54
CA PHE A 95 7.38 7.80 17.76
C PHE A 95 7.26 8.67 19.02
N ASP A 96 6.16 9.39 19.15
CA ASP A 96 5.84 10.25 20.30
C ASP A 96 5.46 9.46 21.57
N ARG A 97 5.15 8.17 21.42
CA ARG A 97 4.91 7.21 22.51
C ARG A 97 5.42 5.82 22.13
N PRO A 98 5.52 4.87 23.08
CA PRO A 98 5.79 3.48 22.75
C PRO A 98 4.81 2.93 21.70
N PHE A 99 5.36 2.27 20.70
CA PHE A 99 4.62 1.58 19.64
C PHE A 99 4.07 0.26 20.15
N ASP A 100 2.79 -0.01 19.92
CA ASP A 100 2.16 -1.31 20.18
C ASP A 100 1.66 -1.91 18.87
N ILE A 101 2.28 -2.99 18.42
CA ILE A 101 1.97 -3.64 17.14
C ILE A 101 0.54 -4.21 17.05
N HIS A 102 -0.13 -4.40 18.17
CA HIS A 102 -1.51 -4.91 18.21
C HIS A 102 -2.55 -3.79 18.22
N GLN A 103 -2.15 -2.55 18.54
CA GLN A 103 -3.04 -1.39 18.60
C GLN A 103 -2.75 -0.36 17.50
N ASP A 104 -1.50 -0.24 17.09
CA ASP A 104 -1.02 0.74 16.14
C ASP A 104 -0.86 0.16 14.74
N LEU A 105 -1.37 0.90 13.76
CA LEU A 105 -1.24 0.56 12.35
C LEU A 105 -0.19 1.47 11.70
N VAL A 106 0.95 0.89 11.37
CA VAL A 106 2.05 1.59 10.66
C VAL A 106 2.18 1.07 9.23
N ARG A 107 2.25 2.00 8.27
CA ARG A 107 2.49 1.72 6.85
C ARG A 107 3.65 2.54 6.32
N PHE A 108 4.56 1.88 5.63
CA PHE A 108 5.65 2.52 4.89
C PHE A 108 5.23 2.73 3.45
N VAL A 109 5.44 3.95 2.95
CA VAL A 109 5.10 4.35 1.58
C VAL A 109 6.38 4.81 0.88
N PHE A 110 6.76 4.11 -0.18
CA PHE A 110 7.87 4.49 -1.05
C PHE A 110 7.33 4.92 -2.42
N ASP A 111 7.45 6.21 -2.69
CA ASP A 111 6.98 6.84 -3.92
C ASP A 111 8.15 7.24 -4.82
N PHE A 112 8.00 7.00 -6.12
CA PHE A 112 9.00 7.28 -7.14
C PHE A 112 8.40 8.11 -8.28
N GLY A 113 8.99 9.28 -8.51
CA GLY A 113 8.55 10.23 -9.55
C GLY A 113 7.32 11.05 -9.16
N PRO A 114 6.86 11.96 -10.06
CA PRO A 114 5.83 12.94 -9.73
C PRO A 114 4.41 12.37 -9.65
N ASN A 115 4.15 11.21 -10.27
CA ASN A 115 2.83 10.58 -10.32
C ASN A 115 2.94 9.10 -9.93
N PRO A 116 3.22 8.79 -8.65
CA PRO A 116 3.46 7.43 -8.18
C PRO A 116 2.16 6.62 -8.16
N THR A 117 2.20 5.37 -8.64
CA THR A 117 1.03 4.48 -8.72
C THR A 117 1.39 3.05 -8.36
N VAL A 118 0.48 2.36 -7.67
CA VAL A 118 0.69 0.98 -7.22
C VAL A 118 0.78 0.03 -8.42
N THR A 119 -0.10 0.19 -9.40
CA THR A 119 -0.17 -0.69 -10.58
C THR A 119 1.08 -0.63 -11.46
N LYS A 120 1.83 0.49 -11.43
CA LYS A 120 3.11 0.64 -12.16
C LYS A 120 4.34 0.38 -11.28
N GLY A 121 4.16 0.01 -10.01
CA GLY A 121 5.26 -0.21 -9.07
C GLY A 121 6.01 1.05 -8.62
N THR A 122 5.52 2.24 -8.98
CA THR A 122 6.10 3.54 -8.59
C THR A 122 5.54 4.08 -7.27
N ARG A 123 4.54 3.41 -6.68
CA ARG A 123 4.12 3.55 -5.29
C ARG A 123 4.13 2.18 -4.64
N ASN A 124 4.90 2.02 -3.58
CA ASN A 124 4.94 0.79 -2.79
C ASN A 124 4.42 1.09 -1.38
N LEU A 125 3.40 0.35 -0.96
CA LEU A 125 2.79 0.48 0.36
C LEU A 125 2.95 -0.86 1.08
N ILE A 126 3.67 -0.84 2.21
CA ILE A 126 3.92 -2.04 3.03
C ILE A 126 3.44 -1.75 4.44
N GLN A 127 2.57 -2.62 4.96
CA GLN A 127 2.11 -2.53 6.34
C GLN A 127 3.01 -3.37 7.25
N LEU A 128 3.42 -2.81 8.38
CA LEU A 128 4.12 -3.57 9.40
C LEU A 128 3.18 -4.62 10.00
N SER A 129 3.67 -5.84 10.17
CA SER A 129 2.94 -6.95 10.80
C SER A 129 3.76 -7.53 11.94
N ASP A 130 3.10 -8.29 12.82
CA ASP A 130 3.70 -8.98 13.96
C ASP A 130 4.59 -10.18 13.57
N LYS A 131 4.76 -10.43 12.27
CA LYS A 131 5.63 -11.48 11.75
C LYS A 131 7.10 -11.11 11.96
N ARG A 132 7.86 -12.08 12.48
CA ARG A 132 9.30 -11.91 12.80
C ARG A 132 10.22 -12.02 11.60
N ASP A 133 9.75 -12.61 10.52
CA ASP A 133 10.49 -12.87 9.29
C ASP A 133 9.83 -12.15 8.10
N LEU A 134 10.63 -11.88 7.07
CA LEU A 134 10.08 -11.48 5.77
C LEU A 134 9.36 -12.69 5.18
N THR A 135 8.06 -12.52 4.88
CA THR A 135 7.17 -13.61 4.47
C THR A 135 6.70 -13.52 3.02
N LEU A 136 6.95 -12.40 2.35
CA LEU A 136 6.61 -12.21 0.95
C LEU A 136 7.72 -12.74 0.03
N ASP A 137 7.35 -13.07 -1.21
CA ASP A 137 8.28 -13.54 -2.22
C ASP A 137 9.41 -12.54 -2.47
N LYS A 138 10.60 -13.03 -2.85
CA LYS A 138 11.82 -12.24 -3.07
C LYS A 138 11.70 -11.04 -4.02
N GLY A 139 10.65 -11.01 -4.86
CA GLY A 139 10.38 -9.90 -5.79
C GLY A 139 9.41 -8.84 -5.25
N ARG A 140 8.93 -8.99 -4.02
CA ARG A 140 7.93 -8.11 -3.39
C ARG A 140 8.60 -7.29 -2.29
N TRP A 141 8.12 -6.07 -2.10
CA TRP A 141 8.49 -5.30 -0.92
C TRP A 141 7.88 -5.93 0.32
N ASP A 142 8.69 -6.02 1.38
CA ASP A 142 8.29 -6.60 2.65
C ASP A 142 8.99 -5.86 3.80
N VAL A 143 8.45 -5.96 4.99
CA VAL A 143 8.97 -5.33 6.20
C VAL A 143 8.69 -6.21 7.41
N ARG A 144 9.62 -6.21 8.35
CA ARG A 144 9.49 -6.90 9.64
C ARG A 144 9.99 -6.00 10.76
N LEU A 145 9.43 -6.17 11.95
CA LEU A 145 10.00 -5.57 13.15
C LEU A 145 11.25 -6.35 13.54
N HIS A 146 12.42 -5.72 13.43
CA HIS A 146 13.69 -6.37 13.79
C HIS A 146 14.01 -6.22 15.27
N HIS A 147 13.81 -5.01 15.80
CA HIS A 147 14.07 -4.62 17.17
C HIS A 147 13.15 -3.46 17.53
N GLN A 148 12.83 -3.31 18.81
CA GLN A 148 12.09 -2.18 19.36
C GLN A 148 12.73 -1.80 20.69
N ASP A 149 13.08 -0.53 20.84
CA ASP A 149 13.56 0.05 22.09
C ASP A 149 12.68 1.24 22.46
N SER A 150 11.87 1.07 23.50
CA SER A 150 10.99 2.11 24.03
C SER A 150 10.04 2.66 22.95
N ASN A 151 10.32 3.85 22.43
CA ASN A 151 9.55 4.52 21.37
C ASN A 151 10.23 4.47 19.98
N THR A 152 11.26 3.63 19.79
CA THR A 152 12.00 3.47 18.52
C THR A 152 11.96 2.03 18.00
#